data_AF-A0A7Y3W066-F1
#
_entry.id   AF-A0A7Y3W066-F1
#
_cell.length_a   1.000
_cell.length_b   1.000
_cell.length_c   1.000
_cell.angle_alpha   90.00
_cell.angle_beta   90.00
_cell.angle_gamma   90.00
#
_symmetry.space_group_name_H-M   'P 1'
#
loop_
_entity.id
_entity.type
_entity.pdbx_description
1 polymer ?
#
loop_
_entity_poly.entity_id
_entity_poly.type
_entity_poly.pdbx_seq_one_letter_code
_entity_poly.pdbx_strand_id
1 'polypeptide(L)'
;MKQILFIFIITLIGCNSNPKQEENSVETPEVVFEEPVYKEPKITGDKYFEYDELIHYKNKIREDQIGELYDNQKKSELDSLKMGVILNDTPKSISDTTFIKKLEKLGYLKTKIDSEKFDDINQIFTQKEHEEIYALACVYVYRDIMIFRRKSKIVGIAKICFECSSSQIHGTKANKDGFGMSGDFDKLYKILNEK
;
A
#
# COMPACT_ATOMS: atom_id res chain seq x y z
N MET A 1 27.24 -31.38 46.12
CA MET A 1 26.70 -31.48 44.74
C MET A 1 27.47 -30.48 43.88
N LYS A 2 28.04 -30.98 42.77
CA LYS A 2 29.13 -30.35 42.00
C LYS A 2 28.68 -29.05 41.30
N GLN A 3 29.41 -27.96 41.52
CA GLN A 3 29.39 -26.79 40.63
C GLN A 3 30.18 -27.14 39.36
N ILE A 4 29.53 -27.09 38.20
CA ILE A 4 30.17 -27.26 36.90
C ILE A 4 30.40 -25.87 36.31
N LEU A 5 31.65 -25.47 36.28
CA LEU A 5 32.16 -24.26 35.66
C LEU A 5 32.22 -24.50 34.13
N PHE A 6 31.34 -23.87 33.36
CA PHE A 6 31.44 -23.89 31.90
C PHE A 6 32.44 -22.83 31.43
N ILE A 7 33.63 -23.30 31.02
CA ILE A 7 34.65 -22.49 30.35
C ILE A 7 34.28 -22.45 28.87
N PHE A 8 33.84 -21.28 28.37
CA PHE A 8 33.73 -21.03 26.93
C PHE A 8 35.13 -20.72 26.37
N ILE A 9 35.68 -21.66 25.60
CA ILE A 9 36.91 -21.45 24.82
C ILE A 9 36.50 -20.78 23.51
N ILE A 10 36.85 -19.50 23.36
CA ILE A 10 36.70 -18.75 22.10
C ILE A 10 37.92 -19.10 21.22
N THR A 11 37.70 -19.89 20.18
CA THR A 11 38.69 -20.08 19.11
C THR A 11 38.57 -18.95 18.10
N LEU A 12 39.53 -18.02 18.15
CA LEU A 12 39.78 -17.04 17.10
C LEU A 12 40.38 -17.76 15.89
N ILE A 13 39.55 -18.13 14.91
CA ILE A 13 40.02 -18.48 13.58
C ILE A 13 40.09 -17.19 12.78
N GLY A 14 41.26 -16.54 12.83
CA GLY A 14 41.62 -15.49 11.89
C GLY A 14 42.05 -16.13 10.58
N CYS A 15 41.24 -16.01 9.54
CA CYS A 15 41.71 -16.20 8.17
C CYS A 15 42.20 -14.85 7.64
N ASN A 16 43.52 -14.76 7.49
CA ASN A 16 44.20 -13.72 6.74
C ASN A 16 44.22 -14.15 5.26
N SER A 17 43.52 -13.43 4.40
CA SER A 17 43.67 -13.57 2.95
C SER A 17 43.48 -12.22 2.29
N ASN A 18 44.59 -11.61 1.88
CA ASN A 18 44.61 -10.53 0.89
C ASN A 18 44.03 -11.05 -0.43
N PRO A 19 42.98 -10.45 -1.00
CA PRO A 19 42.66 -10.68 -2.40
C PRO A 19 43.50 -9.75 -3.26
N LYS A 20 44.34 -10.34 -4.12
CA LYS A 20 44.87 -9.66 -5.30
C LYS A 20 43.68 -9.28 -6.19
N GLN A 21 43.64 -8.04 -6.65
CA GLN A 21 42.71 -7.62 -7.69
C GLN A 21 43.12 -8.29 -9.01
N GLU A 22 42.31 -9.23 -9.47
CA GLU A 22 42.20 -9.55 -10.90
C GLU A 22 41.00 -8.76 -11.44
N GLU A 23 41.27 -7.83 -12.37
CA GLU A 23 40.26 -7.23 -13.23
C GLU A 23 39.68 -8.33 -14.13
N ASN A 24 38.63 -8.99 -13.65
CA ASN A 24 37.67 -9.64 -14.51
C ASN A 24 36.54 -8.66 -14.76
N SER A 25 36.38 -8.24 -16.02
CA SER A 25 35.20 -7.52 -16.50
C SER A 25 33.97 -8.39 -16.25
N VAL A 26 33.25 -8.09 -15.16
CA VAL A 26 31.93 -8.66 -14.89
C VAL A 26 30.98 -8.03 -15.88
N GLU A 27 30.73 -8.72 -17.00
CA GLU A 27 29.53 -8.49 -17.79
C GLU A 27 28.34 -8.68 -16.85
N THR A 28 27.67 -7.59 -16.55
CA THR A 28 26.47 -7.60 -15.73
C THR A 28 25.41 -8.35 -16.53
N PRO A 29 24.91 -9.51 -16.08
CA PRO A 29 23.88 -10.20 -16.84
C PRO A 29 22.67 -9.27 -16.91
N GLU A 30 22.22 -9.00 -18.13
CA GLU A 30 20.99 -8.26 -18.39
C GLU A 30 19.85 -9.07 -17.79
N VAL A 31 19.42 -8.70 -16.59
CA VAL A 31 18.30 -9.36 -15.90
C VAL A 31 17.04 -8.98 -16.68
N VAL A 32 16.61 -9.88 -17.54
CA VAL A 32 15.29 -9.81 -18.18
C VAL A 32 14.26 -10.02 -17.08
N PHE A 33 13.67 -8.92 -16.61
CA PHE A 33 12.51 -8.98 -15.73
C PHE A 33 11.32 -9.46 -16.56
N GLU A 34 11.01 -10.75 -16.51
CA GLU A 34 9.73 -11.24 -17.00
C GLU A 34 8.61 -10.66 -16.13
N GLU A 35 7.61 -10.04 -16.75
CA GLU A 35 6.45 -9.54 -16.01
C GLU A 35 5.77 -10.72 -15.29
N PRO A 36 5.32 -10.52 -14.03
CA PRO A 36 4.64 -11.57 -13.30
C PRO A 36 3.38 -12.02 -14.05
N VAL A 37 3.29 -13.33 -14.34
CA VAL A 37 2.13 -13.93 -15.00
C VAL A 37 1.05 -14.19 -13.96
N TYR A 38 0.02 -13.36 -13.96
CA TYR A 38 -1.13 -13.50 -13.08
C TYR A 38 -2.20 -14.40 -13.70
N LYS A 39 -2.84 -15.26 -12.90
CA LYS A 39 -4.09 -15.90 -13.31
C LYS A 39 -5.22 -14.87 -13.33
N GLU A 40 -5.93 -14.83 -14.45
CA GLU A 40 -7.06 -13.91 -14.62
C GLU A 40 -8.18 -14.23 -13.63
N PRO A 41 -8.71 -13.21 -12.93
CA PRO A 41 -9.82 -13.42 -12.01
C PRO A 41 -11.15 -13.51 -12.77
N LYS A 42 -12.15 -14.11 -12.13
CA LYS A 42 -13.51 -14.17 -12.67
C LYS A 42 -14.30 -12.95 -12.19
N ILE A 43 -14.84 -12.14 -13.09
CA ILE A 43 -15.77 -11.06 -12.73
C ILE A 43 -17.09 -11.69 -12.28
N THR A 44 -17.54 -11.37 -11.07
CA THR A 44 -18.70 -12.04 -10.44
C THR A 44 -19.77 -11.09 -9.92
N GLY A 45 -19.54 -9.79 -9.96
CA GLY A 45 -20.54 -8.82 -9.52
C GLY A 45 -20.31 -7.43 -10.08
N ASP A 46 -21.02 -6.48 -9.47
CA ASP A 46 -21.07 -5.10 -9.94
C ASP A 46 -19.79 -4.33 -9.65
N LYS A 47 -19.65 -3.21 -10.34
CA LYS A 47 -18.69 -2.16 -10.00
C LYS A 47 -18.91 -1.72 -8.56
N TYR A 48 -17.82 -1.41 -7.85
CA TYR A 48 -17.92 -0.95 -6.47
C TYR A 48 -18.59 0.41 -6.37
N PHE A 49 -18.34 1.29 -7.35
CA PHE A 49 -18.78 2.67 -7.31
C PHE A 49 -19.32 3.13 -8.64
N GLU A 50 -20.31 4.01 -8.53
CA GLU A 50 -20.92 4.74 -9.61
C GLU A 50 -20.54 6.21 -9.43
N TYR A 51 -19.60 6.75 -10.22
CA TYR A 51 -18.97 8.05 -9.99
C TYR A 51 -18.73 8.86 -11.28
N ASP A 52 -18.60 10.18 -11.13
CA ASP A 52 -18.29 11.15 -12.19
C ASP A 52 -17.04 12.00 -11.87
N GLU A 53 -16.49 11.88 -10.67
CA GLU A 53 -15.26 12.53 -10.23
C GLU A 53 -14.45 11.59 -9.33
N LEU A 54 -13.14 11.58 -9.53
CA LEU A 54 -12.20 10.83 -8.71
C LEU A 54 -11.04 11.73 -8.27
N ILE A 55 -10.86 11.84 -6.96
CA ILE A 55 -9.75 12.57 -6.35
C ILE A 55 -8.80 11.57 -5.70
N HIS A 56 -7.51 11.68 -6.03
CA HIS A 56 -6.44 10.93 -5.42
C HIS A 56 -5.62 11.82 -4.49
N TYR A 57 -5.38 11.34 -3.28
CA TYR A 57 -4.52 11.95 -2.29
C TYR A 57 -3.31 11.04 -2.08
N LYS A 58 -2.10 11.59 -2.26
CA LYS A 58 -0.84 10.84 -2.09
C LYS A 58 0.03 11.42 -0.99
N ASN A 59 0.47 10.59 -0.06
CA ASN A 59 1.45 10.93 0.98
C ASN A 59 2.81 10.30 0.64
N LYS A 60 3.91 10.98 0.99
CA LYS A 60 5.28 10.50 0.76
C LYS A 60 6.01 10.10 2.05
N ILE A 61 5.25 9.84 3.12
CA ILE A 61 5.82 9.38 4.39
C ILE A 61 6.67 8.13 4.17
N ARG A 62 7.90 8.18 4.67
CA ARG A 62 8.84 7.06 4.57
C ARG A 62 8.67 6.10 5.75
N GLU A 63 9.14 4.87 5.58
CA GLU A 63 9.11 3.84 6.63
C GLU A 63 9.79 4.29 7.93
N ASP A 64 10.92 5.00 7.85
CA ASP A 64 11.64 5.50 9.04
C ASP A 64 10.88 6.60 9.80
N GLN A 65 9.86 7.20 9.19
CA GLN A 65 8.99 8.20 9.83
C GLN A 65 7.76 7.58 10.51
N ILE A 66 7.54 6.27 10.35
CA ILE A 66 6.41 5.56 10.96
C ILE A 66 6.54 5.51 12.48
N GLY A 67 7.75 5.34 13.01
CA GLY A 67 8.01 5.39 14.46
C GLY A 67 7.56 6.72 15.07
N GLU A 68 7.83 7.84 14.39
CA GLU A 68 7.41 9.17 14.84
C GLU A 68 5.88 9.31 14.93
N LEU A 69 5.12 8.62 14.07
CA LEU A 69 3.66 8.64 14.16
C LEU A 69 3.19 8.01 15.48
N TYR A 70 3.77 6.87 15.88
CA TYR A 70 3.44 6.22 17.15
C TYR A 70 3.80 7.08 18.36
N ASP A 71 4.97 7.71 18.34
CA ASP A 71 5.45 8.58 19.42
C ASP A 71 4.61 9.86 19.55
N ASN A 72 4.09 10.36 18.42
CA ASN A 72 3.36 11.62 18.37
C ASN A 72 1.84 11.46 18.49
N GLN A 73 1.28 10.25 18.33
CA GLN A 73 -0.18 10.03 18.19
C GLN A 73 -1.07 10.61 19.31
N LYS A 74 -0.51 10.92 20.48
CA LYS A 74 -1.22 11.52 21.63
C LYS A 74 -0.88 12.99 21.89
N LYS A 75 0.02 13.60 21.10
CA LYS A 75 0.49 14.98 21.30
C LYS A 75 -0.55 16.02 20.87
N SER A 76 -1.37 15.72 19.86
CA SER A 76 -2.45 16.58 19.40
C SER A 76 -3.56 15.80 18.69
N GLU A 77 -4.72 16.42 18.51
CA GLU A 77 -5.79 15.86 17.66
C GLU A 77 -5.34 15.66 16.21
N LEU A 78 -4.46 16.52 15.71
CA LEU A 78 -3.94 16.41 14.34
C LEU A 78 -3.00 15.21 14.21
N ASP A 79 -2.15 14.95 15.21
CA ASP A 79 -1.26 13.79 15.24
C ASP A 79 -2.04 12.49 15.37
N SER A 80 -3.05 12.47 16.24
CA SER A 80 -3.96 11.33 16.39
C SER A 80 -4.70 11.03 15.07
N LEU A 81 -5.18 12.07 14.39
CA LEU A 81 -5.79 11.92 13.07
C LEU A 81 -4.79 11.44 12.02
N LYS A 82 -3.56 11.96 12.03
CA LYS A 82 -2.49 11.54 11.10
C LYS A 82 -2.20 10.05 11.23
N MET A 83 -2.02 9.58 12.46
CA MET A 83 -1.89 8.17 12.81
C MET A 83 -3.11 7.37 12.32
N GLY A 84 -4.31 7.86 12.63
CA GLY A 84 -5.57 7.22 12.27
C GLY A 84 -5.74 7.00 10.75
N VAL A 85 -5.39 8.02 9.97
CA VAL A 85 -5.50 8.00 8.51
C VAL A 85 -4.40 7.16 7.87
N ILE A 86 -3.15 7.28 8.32
CA ILE A 86 -2.01 6.59 7.68
C ILE A 86 -1.93 5.11 8.05
N LEU A 87 -2.19 4.75 9.32
CA LEU A 87 -1.90 3.39 9.81
C LEU A 87 -3.14 2.61 10.26
N ASN A 88 -4.20 3.30 10.68
CA ASN A 88 -5.38 2.64 11.26
C ASN A 88 -6.58 2.68 10.29
N ASP A 89 -7.80 2.65 10.85
CA ASP A 89 -9.08 2.48 10.17
C ASP A 89 -9.84 3.80 9.99
N THR A 90 -9.18 4.96 10.02
CA THR A 90 -9.83 6.24 9.72
C THR A 90 -9.83 6.48 8.20
N PRO A 91 -10.97 6.79 7.56
CA PRO A 91 -12.32 6.87 8.14
C PRO A 91 -12.99 5.50 8.29
N LYS A 92 -13.91 5.36 9.23
CA LYS A 92 -14.68 4.11 9.41
C LYS A 92 -15.81 3.93 8.39
N SER A 93 -16.22 5.01 7.72
CA SER A 93 -17.28 4.99 6.71
C SER A 93 -17.23 6.23 5.81
N ILE A 94 -18.01 6.23 4.72
CA ILE A 94 -18.09 7.36 3.79
C ILE A 94 -18.73 8.63 4.37
N SER A 95 -19.47 8.53 5.49
CA SER A 95 -20.08 9.69 6.15
C SER A 95 -19.09 10.47 7.02
N ASP A 96 -17.97 9.86 7.41
CA ASP A 96 -16.88 10.55 8.10
C ASP A 96 -16.05 11.33 7.08
N THR A 97 -16.52 12.52 6.75
CA THR A 97 -15.90 13.40 5.74
C THR A 97 -14.95 14.42 6.37
N THR A 98 -14.84 14.44 7.70
CA THR A 98 -14.07 15.47 8.41
C THR A 98 -12.57 15.35 8.16
N PHE A 99 -12.05 14.13 8.04
CA PHE A 99 -10.64 13.88 7.75
C PHE A 99 -10.23 14.37 6.36
N ILE A 100 -11.13 14.32 5.36
CA ILE A 100 -10.85 14.72 3.97
C ILE A 100 -10.38 16.18 3.91
N LYS A 101 -11.03 17.06 4.69
CA LYS A 101 -10.67 18.49 4.77
C LYS A 101 -9.30 18.72 5.42
N LYS A 102 -8.77 17.73 6.12
CA LYS A 102 -7.48 17.78 6.82
C LYS A 102 -6.38 17.05 6.05
N LEU A 103 -6.66 16.24 5.02
CA LEU A 103 -5.66 15.44 4.30
C LEU A 103 -4.44 16.25 3.83
N GLU A 104 -4.64 17.43 3.26
CA GLU A 104 -3.53 18.29 2.84
C GLU A 104 -2.69 18.76 4.04
N LYS A 105 -3.31 19.07 5.18
CA LYS A 105 -2.60 19.39 6.43
C LYS A 105 -1.87 18.18 7.02
N LEU A 106 -2.32 16.96 6.71
CA LEU A 106 -1.66 15.72 7.10
C LEU A 106 -0.49 15.34 6.16
N GLY A 107 -0.22 16.16 5.14
CA GLY A 107 0.88 15.97 4.19
C GLY A 107 0.52 15.21 2.92
N TYR A 108 -0.78 15.04 2.63
CA TYR A 108 -1.22 14.47 1.35
C TYR A 108 -1.28 15.53 0.25
N LEU A 109 -0.85 15.16 -0.95
CA LEU A 109 -1.01 15.95 -2.15
C LEU A 109 -2.27 15.52 -2.89
N LYS A 110 -3.14 16.48 -3.19
CA LYS A 110 -4.40 16.25 -3.89
C LYS A 110 -4.22 16.36 -5.40
N THR A 111 -4.70 15.36 -6.12
CA THR A 111 -4.72 15.31 -7.59
C THR A 111 -6.10 14.86 -8.07
N LYS A 112 -6.64 15.50 -9.10
CA LYS A 112 -7.84 15.00 -9.80
C LYS A 112 -7.40 13.99 -10.85
N ILE A 113 -8.03 12.82 -10.88
CA ILE A 113 -7.77 11.79 -11.90
C ILE A 113 -8.59 12.12 -13.15
N ASP A 114 -7.98 11.95 -14.32
CA ASP A 114 -8.64 12.14 -15.61
C ASP A 114 -9.73 11.08 -15.82
N SER A 115 -10.87 11.49 -16.38
CA SER A 115 -11.96 10.59 -16.76
C SER A 115 -11.55 9.52 -17.77
N GLU A 116 -10.52 9.77 -18.59
CA GLU A 116 -9.98 8.77 -19.53
C GLU A 116 -9.49 7.50 -18.82
N LYS A 117 -9.06 7.61 -17.55
CA LYS A 117 -8.59 6.48 -16.73
C LYS A 117 -9.73 5.73 -16.03
N PHE A 118 -10.98 6.20 -16.13
CA PHE A 118 -12.07 5.64 -15.30
C PHE A 118 -12.46 4.23 -15.71
N ASP A 119 -12.35 3.86 -16.98
CA ASP A 119 -12.67 2.50 -17.42
C ASP A 119 -11.67 1.49 -16.87
N ASP A 120 -10.37 1.79 -16.89
CA ASP A 120 -9.34 0.93 -16.30
C ASP A 120 -9.50 0.83 -14.77
N ILE A 121 -9.81 1.94 -14.12
CA ILE A 121 -10.09 1.95 -12.68
C ILE A 121 -11.36 1.15 -12.38
N ASN A 122 -12.40 1.24 -13.20
CA ASN A 122 -13.62 0.47 -13.03
C ASN A 122 -13.36 -1.04 -13.12
N GLN A 123 -12.49 -1.47 -14.04
CA GLN A 123 -12.11 -2.88 -14.14
C GLN A 123 -11.47 -3.39 -12.85
N ILE A 124 -10.70 -2.56 -12.15
CA ILE A 124 -10.07 -2.89 -10.85
C ILE A 124 -11.11 -2.85 -9.72
N PHE A 125 -11.93 -1.80 -9.68
CA PHE A 125 -12.98 -1.60 -8.68
C PHE A 125 -14.30 -2.29 -9.07
N THR A 126 -14.22 -3.59 -9.35
CA THR A 126 -15.35 -4.48 -9.66
C THR A 126 -15.20 -5.77 -8.89
N GLN A 127 -16.33 -6.35 -8.45
CA GLN A 127 -16.30 -7.61 -7.71
C GLN A 127 -15.77 -8.75 -8.56
N LYS A 128 -14.76 -9.44 -8.01
CA LYS A 128 -14.05 -10.54 -8.64
C LYS A 128 -13.92 -11.71 -7.69
N GLU A 129 -13.93 -12.92 -8.24
CA GLU A 129 -13.48 -14.14 -7.56
C GLU A 129 -12.09 -14.50 -8.05
N HIS A 130 -11.24 -14.88 -7.11
CA HIS A 130 -9.85 -15.31 -7.36
C HIS A 130 -9.71 -16.76 -6.92
N GLU A 131 -8.94 -17.56 -7.66
CA GLU A 131 -8.65 -18.95 -7.28
C GLU A 131 -7.89 -19.03 -5.95
N GLU A 132 -6.99 -18.08 -5.72
CA GLU A 132 -6.16 -17.99 -4.53
C GLU A 132 -6.25 -16.57 -3.95
N ILE A 133 -6.51 -16.50 -2.65
CA ILE A 133 -6.52 -15.26 -1.88
C ILE A 133 -5.46 -15.38 -0.80
N TYR A 134 -4.43 -14.54 -0.86
CA TYR A 134 -3.34 -14.51 0.12
C TYR A 134 -3.28 -13.16 0.83
N ALA A 135 -2.82 -13.17 2.09
CA ALA A 135 -2.58 -11.97 2.87
C ALA A 135 -1.13 -11.97 3.35
N LEU A 136 -0.43 -10.84 3.19
CA LEU A 136 0.91 -10.65 3.71
C LEU A 136 0.83 -10.08 5.14
N ALA A 137 1.65 -10.59 6.06
CA ALA A 137 1.79 -10.01 7.39
C ALA A 137 2.65 -8.74 7.31
N CYS A 138 2.00 -7.58 7.21
CA CYS A 138 2.65 -6.29 6.99
C CYS A 138 1.91 -5.18 7.74
N VAL A 139 2.62 -4.17 8.24
CA VAL A 139 2.00 -2.97 8.81
C VAL A 139 1.51 -2.12 7.64
N TYR A 140 0.20 -1.93 7.54
CA TYR A 140 -0.37 -1.18 6.41
C TYR A 140 -0.08 0.32 6.55
N VAL A 141 0.63 0.88 5.58
CA VAL A 141 0.87 2.32 5.46
C VAL A 141 0.09 2.85 4.26
N TYR A 142 -1.07 3.45 4.53
CA TYR A 142 -1.98 3.93 3.50
C TYR A 142 -1.51 5.28 2.95
N ARG A 143 -0.58 5.24 1.99
CA ARG A 143 -0.05 6.44 1.32
C ARG A 143 -1.00 6.99 0.27
N ASP A 144 -1.92 6.18 -0.22
CA ASP A 144 -2.80 6.51 -1.31
C ASP A 144 -4.25 6.44 -0.86
N ILE A 145 -4.99 7.53 -1.04
CA ILE A 145 -6.41 7.64 -0.70
C ILE A 145 -7.18 8.13 -1.91
N MET A 146 -8.16 7.35 -2.34
CA MET A 146 -9.04 7.64 -3.46
C MET A 146 -10.42 8.01 -2.94
N ILE A 147 -10.95 9.16 -3.37
CA ILE A 147 -12.28 9.66 -3.03
C ILE A 147 -13.12 9.69 -4.30
N PHE A 148 -14.08 8.78 -4.39
CA PHE A 148 -15.02 8.66 -5.50
C PHE A 148 -16.24 9.52 -5.24
N ARG A 149 -16.65 10.31 -6.22
CA ARG A 149 -17.75 11.26 -6.12
C ARG A 149 -18.72 11.12 -7.27
N ARG A 150 -20.02 11.26 -6.98
CA ARG A 150 -21.08 11.41 -7.96
C ARG A 150 -21.90 12.65 -7.66
N LYS A 151 -22.01 13.57 -8.61
CA LYS A 151 -22.73 14.84 -8.44
C LYS A 151 -22.31 15.54 -7.13
N SER A 152 -21.01 15.65 -6.91
CA SER A 152 -20.37 16.23 -5.69
C SER A 152 -20.59 15.49 -4.37
N LYS A 153 -21.29 14.35 -4.36
CA LYS A 153 -21.45 13.51 -3.15
C LYS A 153 -20.41 12.42 -3.14
N ILE A 154 -19.82 12.14 -1.98
CA ILE A 154 -18.90 10.99 -1.82
C ILE A 154 -19.71 9.71 -1.90
N VAL A 155 -19.33 8.85 -2.84
CA VAL A 155 -19.93 7.52 -3.03
C VAL A 155 -18.96 6.41 -2.65
N GLY A 156 -17.67 6.69 -2.58
CA GLY A 156 -16.64 5.71 -2.24
C GLY A 156 -15.38 6.34 -1.66
N ILE A 157 -14.74 5.59 -0.76
CA ILE A 157 -13.40 5.91 -0.23
C ILE A 157 -12.59 4.62 -0.29
N ALA A 158 -11.40 4.68 -0.88
CA ALA A 158 -10.43 3.58 -0.86
C ALA A 158 -9.09 4.08 -0.34
N LYS A 159 -8.56 3.45 0.71
CA LYS A 159 -7.19 3.64 1.18
C LYS A 159 -6.38 2.46 0.72
N ILE A 160 -5.23 2.71 0.11
CA ILE A 160 -4.38 1.69 -0.51
C ILE A 160 -2.99 1.72 0.12
N CYS A 161 -2.52 0.54 0.52
CA CYS A 161 -1.12 0.28 0.84
C CYS A 161 -0.57 -0.65 -0.25
N PHE A 162 0.09 -0.09 -1.26
CA PHE A 162 0.64 -0.87 -2.37
C PHE A 162 1.73 -1.85 -1.92
N GLU A 163 2.61 -1.41 -1.00
CA GLU A 163 3.72 -2.23 -0.49
C GLU A 163 3.25 -3.52 0.20
N CYS A 164 2.13 -3.45 0.93
CA CYS A 164 1.56 -4.61 1.60
C CYS A 164 0.42 -5.26 0.80
N SER A 165 0.10 -4.77 -0.41
CA SER A 165 -1.07 -5.21 -1.21
C SER A 165 -2.35 -5.25 -0.37
N SER A 166 -2.65 -4.15 0.34
CA SER A 166 -3.79 -4.06 1.26
C SER A 166 -4.64 -2.83 0.98
N SER A 167 -5.92 -2.91 1.34
CA SER A 167 -6.87 -1.82 1.14
C SER A 167 -7.92 -1.71 2.24
N GLN A 168 -8.44 -0.50 2.44
CA GLN A 168 -9.68 -0.24 3.17
C GLN A 168 -10.64 0.48 2.24
N ILE A 169 -11.76 -0.16 1.93
CA ILE A 169 -12.73 0.33 0.95
C ILE A 169 -14.11 0.48 1.60
N HIS A 170 -14.68 1.69 1.49
CA HIS A 170 -15.99 2.06 2.02
C HIS A 170 -16.89 2.60 0.90
N GLY A 171 -18.20 2.38 1.04
CA GLY A 171 -19.23 2.92 0.12
C GLY A 171 -19.82 1.92 -0.86
N THR A 172 -19.34 0.67 -0.85
CA THR A 172 -19.88 -0.44 -1.65
C THR A 172 -20.46 -1.55 -0.77
N LYS A 173 -21.45 -2.25 -1.32
CA LYS A 173 -21.98 -3.53 -0.77
C LYS A 173 -21.38 -4.76 -1.45
N ALA A 174 -20.64 -4.58 -2.55
CA ALA A 174 -19.97 -5.65 -3.25
C ALA A 174 -18.96 -6.35 -2.32
N ASN A 175 -18.73 -7.65 -2.56
CA ASN A 175 -17.65 -8.34 -1.88
C ASN A 175 -16.31 -7.74 -2.33
N LYS A 176 -15.42 -7.51 -1.36
CA LYS A 176 -14.09 -6.92 -1.54
C LYS A 176 -12.96 -7.93 -1.33
N ASP A 177 -13.30 -9.17 -1.00
CA ASP A 177 -12.33 -10.24 -0.82
C ASP A 177 -11.51 -10.40 -2.11
N GLY A 178 -10.19 -10.45 -1.95
CA GLY A 178 -9.27 -10.54 -3.08
C GLY A 178 -9.07 -9.23 -3.88
N PHE A 179 -9.64 -8.10 -3.46
CA PHE A 179 -9.40 -6.83 -4.13
C PHE A 179 -7.90 -6.55 -4.31
N GLY A 180 -7.51 -6.16 -5.52
CA GLY A 180 -6.13 -5.83 -5.88
C GLY A 180 -5.27 -7.04 -6.25
N MET A 181 -5.78 -8.26 -6.12
CA MET A 181 -5.08 -9.48 -6.56
C MET A 181 -5.09 -9.62 -8.09
N SER A 182 -4.40 -10.65 -8.60
CA SER A 182 -4.24 -10.88 -10.04
C SER A 182 -3.67 -9.66 -10.79
N GLY A 183 -2.72 -8.96 -10.15
CA GLY A 183 -2.02 -7.80 -10.72
C GLY A 183 -2.78 -6.47 -10.63
N ASP A 184 -3.98 -6.44 -10.03
CA ASP A 184 -4.77 -5.20 -9.96
C ASP A 184 -4.10 -4.11 -9.11
N PHE A 185 -3.34 -4.46 -8.05
CA PHE A 185 -2.54 -3.47 -7.31
C PHE A 185 -1.46 -2.84 -8.19
N ASP A 186 -0.74 -3.62 -9.00
CA ASP A 186 0.29 -3.11 -9.90
C ASP A 186 -0.33 -2.23 -10.99
N LYS A 187 -1.44 -2.68 -11.58
CA LYS A 187 -2.21 -1.90 -12.57
C LYS A 187 -2.67 -0.58 -11.97
N LEU A 188 -3.26 -0.61 -10.76
CA LEU A 188 -3.70 0.61 -10.08
C LEU A 188 -2.52 1.54 -9.76
N TYR A 189 -1.38 1.00 -9.30
CA TYR A 189 -0.18 1.78 -9.05
C TYR A 189 0.29 2.50 -10.32
N LYS A 190 0.36 1.80 -11.45
CA LYS A 190 0.71 2.37 -12.76
C LYS A 190 -0.25 3.50 -13.14
N ILE A 191 -1.56 3.24 -13.12
CA ILE A 191 -2.61 4.25 -13.46
C ILE A 191 -2.47 5.53 -12.62
N LEU A 192 -2.18 5.41 -11.32
CA LEU A 192 -2.08 6.55 -10.41
C LEU A 192 -0.74 7.31 -10.49
N ASN A 193 0.32 6.71 -11.04
CA ASN A 193 1.66 7.29 -11.07
C ASN A 193 2.16 7.65 -12.47
N GLU A 194 1.60 7.06 -13.52
CA GLU A 194 1.89 7.39 -14.91
C GLU A 194 1.18 8.69 -15.29
N LYS A 195 1.96 9.66 -15.79
CA LYS A 195 1.51 10.98 -16.19
C LYS A 195 1.19 11.03 -17.68
#